data_AF-A0A7C5JJP4-F1
#
_entry.id   AF-A0A7C5JJP4-F1
#
_cell.length_a   1.000
_cell.length_b   1.000
_cell.length_c   1.000
_cell.angle_alpha   90.00
_cell.angle_beta   90.00
_cell.angle_gamma   90.00
#
_symmetry.space_group_name_H-M   'P 1'
#
loop_
_entity.id
_entity.type
_entity.pdbx_description
1 polymer ?
#
loop_
_entity_poly.entity_id
_entity_poly.type
_entity_poly.pdbx_seq_one_letter_code
_entity_poly.pdbx_strand_id
1 'polypeptide(L)'
;MDINNLNKRHFNKYSKYYLVEYGVETHLLKYENCILFIDVVVKSNMSVPPYKTAYHIANHWKKAHPELKNAIGAKIFISENNSLEINQFSQTKLKYKKGILFNYWSKN
;
A
#
# COMPACT_ATOMS: atom_id res chain seq x y z
N MET A 1 -1.15 -16.57 7.50
CA MET A 1 -0.06 -15.76 6.91
C MET A 1 0.40 -14.77 7.95
N ASP A 2 1.70 -14.71 8.25
CA ASP A 2 2.24 -13.70 9.17
C ASP A 2 2.44 -12.36 8.43
N ILE A 3 1.54 -11.41 8.70
CA ILE A 3 1.55 -10.08 8.08
C ILE A 3 2.77 -9.27 8.51
N ASN A 4 3.21 -9.41 9.77
CA ASN A 4 4.33 -8.65 10.30
C ASN A 4 5.63 -9.06 9.60
N ASN A 5 5.84 -10.37 9.44
CA ASN A 5 6.98 -10.88 8.71
C ASN A 5 6.93 -10.46 7.22
N LEU A 6 5.75 -10.53 6.59
CA LEU A 6 5.57 -10.09 5.21
C LEU A 6 5.90 -8.60 5.01
N ASN A 7 5.40 -7.74 5.92
CA ASN A 7 5.70 -6.32 5.93
C ASN A 7 7.19 -6.05 6.11
N LYS A 8 7.88 -6.73 7.05
CA LYS A 8 9.33 -6.60 7.23
C LYS A 8 10.10 -6.95 5.95
N ARG A 9 9.76 -8.09 5.31
CA ARG A 9 10.40 -8.48 4.04
C ARG A 9 10.13 -7.47 2.93
N HIS A 10 8.90 -6.96 2.85
CA HIS A 10 8.52 -5.97 1.85
C HIS A 10 9.27 -4.65 2.06
N PHE A 11 9.30 -4.14 3.29
CA PHE A 11 10.00 -2.93 3.67
C PHE A 11 11.48 -3.02 3.34
N ASN A 12 12.16 -4.10 3.75
CA ASN A 12 13.59 -4.28 3.50
C ASN A 12 13.93 -4.26 2.01
N LYS A 13 13.04 -4.76 1.15
CA LYS A 13 13.30 -4.90 -0.28
C LYS A 13 12.85 -3.69 -1.11
N TYR A 14 11.76 -3.01 -0.71
CA TYR A 14 11.07 -2.06 -1.58
C TYR A 14 10.85 -0.67 -0.96
N SER A 15 11.12 -0.46 0.33
CA SER A 15 10.90 0.84 0.99
C SER A 15 11.59 2.00 0.27
N LYS A 16 12.88 1.84 -0.06
CA LYS A 16 13.66 2.85 -0.78
C LYS A 16 13.07 3.17 -2.16
N TYR A 17 12.62 2.15 -2.89
CA TYR A 17 11.96 2.34 -4.19
C TYR A 17 10.69 3.17 -4.04
N TYR A 18 9.82 2.84 -3.11
CA TYR A 18 8.58 3.61 -2.90
C TYR A 18 8.83 5.04 -2.44
N LEU A 19 9.82 5.25 -1.57
CA LEU A 19 10.16 6.57 -1.09
C LEU A 19 10.71 7.46 -2.20
N VAL A 20 11.59 6.92 -3.06
CA VAL A 20 12.21 7.69 -4.16
C VAL A 20 11.21 7.94 -5.30
N GLU A 21 10.46 6.91 -5.72
CA GLU A 21 9.59 7.02 -6.90
C GLU A 21 8.27 7.70 -6.61
N TYR A 22 7.70 7.48 -5.42
CA TYR A 22 6.34 7.89 -5.08
C TYR A 22 6.25 8.81 -3.86
N GLY A 23 7.33 8.95 -3.08
CA GLY A 23 7.31 9.73 -1.84
C GLY A 23 6.50 9.10 -0.71
N VAL A 24 6.30 7.77 -0.75
CA VAL A 24 5.41 7.07 0.19
C VAL A 24 6.07 5.85 0.83
N GLU A 25 5.50 5.44 1.95
CA GLU A 25 5.74 4.15 2.60
C GLU A 25 4.44 3.33 2.55
N THR A 26 4.52 2.00 2.51
CA THR A 26 3.33 1.15 2.38
C THR A 26 3.39 -0.06 3.29
N HIS A 27 2.25 -0.45 3.85
CA HIS A 27 2.11 -1.57 4.77
C HIS A 27 0.83 -2.35 4.48
N LEU A 28 0.91 -3.68 4.46
CA LEU A 28 -0.27 -4.53 4.45
C LEU A 28 -0.87 -4.56 5.86
N LEU A 29 -2.11 -4.10 6.00
CA LEU A 29 -2.87 -4.14 7.25
C LEU A 29 -3.50 -5.52 7.48
N LYS A 30 -4.16 -6.03 6.44
CA LYS A 30 -4.82 -7.34 6.47
C LYS A 30 -5.02 -7.91 5.07
N TYR A 31 -5.21 -9.23 5.04
CA TYR A 31 -5.58 -9.97 3.85
C TYR A 31 -6.70 -10.95 4.21
N GLU A 32 -7.91 -10.67 3.73
CA GLU A 32 -9.13 -11.45 4.03
C GLU A 32 -9.98 -11.54 2.76
N ASN A 33 -10.64 -12.67 2.53
CA ASN A 33 -11.54 -12.89 1.39
C ASN A 33 -10.91 -12.51 0.03
N CYS A 34 -9.62 -12.82 -0.14
CA CYS A 34 -8.82 -12.46 -1.32
C CYS A 34 -8.71 -10.94 -1.60
N ILE A 35 -8.97 -10.09 -0.61
CA ILE A 35 -8.82 -8.64 -0.70
C ILE A 35 -7.66 -8.16 0.17
N LEU A 36 -6.74 -7.42 -0.44
CA LEU A 36 -5.64 -6.75 0.25
C LEU A 36 -6.16 -5.47 0.91
N PHE A 37 -5.72 -5.19 2.13
CA PHE A 37 -5.96 -3.90 2.79
C PHE A 37 -4.60 -3.28 3.05
N ILE A 38 -4.28 -2.20 2.35
CA ILE A 38 -2.94 -1.62 2.34
C ILE A 38 -3.04 -0.16 2.81
N ASP A 39 -2.26 0.16 3.83
CA ASP A 39 -2.01 1.52 4.26
C ASP A 39 -0.83 2.10 3.48
N VAL A 40 -0.96 3.36 3.10
CA VAL A 40 0.04 4.13 2.36
C VAL A 40 0.20 5.46 3.08
N VAL A 41 1.40 5.69 3.60
CA VAL A 41 1.74 6.91 4.32
C VAL A 41 2.60 7.78 3.43
N VAL A 42 2.12 8.98 3.12
CA VAL A 42 2.88 9.98 2.38
C VAL A 42 3.97 10.54 3.30
N LYS A 43 5.23 10.37 2.90
CA LYS A 43 6.42 10.81 3.66
C LYS A 43 7.06 12.07 3.07
N SER A 44 6.88 12.28 1.77
CA SER A 44 7.31 13.48 1.05
C SER A 44 6.26 13.81 -0.03
N ASN A 45 6.45 14.91 -0.77
CA ASN A 45 5.52 15.28 -1.83
C ASN A 45 5.38 14.13 -2.84
N MET A 46 4.15 13.66 -3.05
CA MET A 46 3.88 12.66 -4.07
C MET A 46 4.16 13.24 -5.46
N SER A 47 5.05 12.58 -6.19
CA SER A 47 5.37 12.86 -7.59
C SER A 47 4.23 12.45 -8.55
N VAL A 48 3.36 11.55 -8.11
CA VAL A 48 2.33 10.89 -8.93
C VAL A 48 0.93 11.07 -8.31
N PRO A 49 -0.14 11.25 -9.11
CA PRO A 49 -1.50 11.36 -8.61
C PRO A 49 -1.94 10.17 -7.74
N PRO A 50 -2.74 10.40 -6.67
CA PRO A 50 -3.11 9.37 -5.70
C PRO A 50 -3.71 8.09 -6.29
N TYR A 51 -4.53 8.21 -7.35
CA TYR A 51 -5.16 7.06 -7.98
C TYR A 51 -4.16 6.16 -8.74
N LYS A 52 -3.16 6.76 -9.40
CA LYS A 52 -2.07 6.02 -10.07
C LYS A 52 -1.21 5.34 -9.02
N THR A 53 -0.81 6.07 -7.99
CA THR A 53 -0.04 5.54 -6.85
C THR A 53 -0.75 4.35 -6.21
N ALA A 54 -2.05 4.46 -5.93
CA ALA A 54 -2.85 3.36 -5.39
C ALA A 54 -2.86 2.13 -6.31
N TYR A 55 -3.05 2.32 -7.62
CA TYR A 55 -3.05 1.23 -8.59
C TYR A 55 -1.70 0.52 -8.68
N HIS A 56 -0.59 1.28 -8.72
CA HIS A 56 0.76 0.73 -8.79
C HIS A 56 1.11 -0.05 -7.51
N ILE A 57 0.84 0.52 -6.34
CA ILE A 57 1.08 -0.13 -5.04
C ILE A 57 0.28 -1.42 -4.94
N ALA A 58 -1.02 -1.40 -5.26
CA ALA A 58 -1.88 -2.58 -5.22
C ALA A 58 -1.32 -3.72 -6.08
N ASN A 59 -0.97 -3.42 -7.34
CA ASN A 59 -0.43 -4.43 -8.26
C ASN A 59 0.94 -4.94 -7.82
N HIS A 60 1.80 -4.07 -7.31
CA HIS A 60 3.12 -4.46 -6.85
C HIS A 60 3.03 -5.40 -5.65
N TRP A 61 2.20 -5.10 -4.66
CA TRP A 61 1.97 -5.99 -3.51
C TRP A 61 1.52 -7.40 -3.95
N LYS A 62 0.55 -7.48 -4.87
CA LYS A 62 0.09 -8.77 -5.42
C LYS A 62 1.20 -9.54 -6.15
N LYS A 63 2.06 -8.85 -6.90
CA LYS A 63 3.12 -9.48 -7.72
C LYS A 63 4.38 -9.84 -6.93
N ALA A 64 4.73 -9.04 -5.94
CA ALA A 64 5.98 -9.19 -5.20
C ALA A 64 5.96 -10.33 -4.19
N HIS A 65 4.77 -10.78 -3.77
CA HIS A 65 4.59 -11.76 -2.70
C HIS A 65 3.74 -12.95 -3.17
N PRO A 66 4.31 -14.18 -3.21
CA PRO A 66 3.58 -15.38 -3.60
C PRO A 66 2.31 -15.64 -2.78
N GLU A 67 2.31 -15.24 -1.51
CA GLU A 67 1.17 -15.39 -0.60
C GLU A 67 -0.06 -14.59 -1.02
N LEU A 68 0.15 -13.52 -1.80
CA LEU A 68 -0.89 -12.58 -2.24
C LEU A 68 -1.32 -12.82 -3.69
N LYS A 69 -0.77 -13.84 -4.37
CA LYS A 69 -1.01 -14.11 -5.80
C LYS A 69 -2.49 -14.28 -6.15
N ASN A 70 -3.27 -14.84 -5.22
CA ASN A 70 -4.69 -15.13 -5.39
C ASN A 70 -5.60 -13.92 -5.07
N ALA A 71 -5.03 -12.76 -4.73
CA ALA A 71 -5.83 -11.58 -4.45
C ALA A 71 -6.65 -11.19 -5.69
N ILE A 72 -7.94 -10.92 -5.49
CA ILE A 72 -8.89 -10.45 -6.51
C ILE A 72 -9.00 -8.93 -6.52
N GLY A 73 -8.61 -8.28 -5.43
CA GLY A 73 -8.59 -6.82 -5.33
C GLY A 73 -7.81 -6.29 -4.14
N ALA A 74 -7.77 -4.98 -4.02
CA ALA A 74 -7.15 -4.25 -2.92
C ALA A 74 -7.98 -3.03 -2.52
N LYS A 75 -8.00 -2.73 -1.22
CA LYS A 75 -8.45 -1.45 -0.65
C LYS A 75 -7.21 -0.71 -0.19
N ILE A 76 -6.94 0.43 -0.82
CA ILE A 76 -5.81 1.30 -0.53
C ILE A 76 -6.30 2.49 0.29
N PHE A 77 -5.59 2.78 1.37
CA PHE A 77 -5.79 3.94 2.23
C PHE A 77 -4.53 4.80 2.13
N ILE A 78 -4.65 6.01 1.62
CA ILE A 78 -3.53 6.96 1.54
C ILE A 78 -3.75 8.05 2.59
N SER A 79 -2.80 8.16 3.51
CA SER A 79 -2.79 9.12 4.59
C SER A 79 -1.58 10.04 4.48
N GLU A 80 -1.74 11.29 4.88
CA GLU A 80 -0.61 12.21 5.02
C GLU A 80 -0.07 12.14 6.44
N ASN A 81 1.25 12.00 6.55
CA ASN A 81 1.91 12.17 7.82
C ASN A 81 1.94 13.67 8.10
N ASN A 82 1.10 14.15 9.01
CA ASN A 82 1.25 15.50 9.55
C ASN A 82 2.52 15.49 10.39
N SER A 83 3.66 15.83 9.79
CA SER A 83 4.95 15.99 10.48
C SER A 83 4.95 17.13 11.50
N LEU A 84 3.83 17.83 11.71
CA LEU A 84 3.71 18.97 12.60
C LEU A 84 3.26 18.65 14.03
N GLU A 85 2.85 17.43 14.39
CA GLU A 85 2.57 17.13 15.81
C GLU A 85 3.10 15.76 16.24
N ILE A 86 4.31 15.80 16.82
CA ILE A 86 4.82 14.79 17.74
C ILE A 86 3.98 14.88 19.01
N ASN A 87 2.77 14.33 18.97
CA ASN A 87 1.98 13.98 20.14
C ASN A 87 1.46 12.56 19.91
N GLN A 88 1.56 11.72 20.93
CA GLN A 88 1.53 10.24 20.89
C GLN A 88 0.19 9.59 20.44
N PHE A 89 -0.66 10.33 19.73
CA PHE A 89 -1.94 9.91 19.18
C PHE A 89 -2.21 10.51 17.79
N SER A 90 -1.17 10.74 16.97
CA SER A 90 -1.31 11.34 15.65
C SER A 90 -2.16 10.45 14.74
N GLN A 91 -3.47 10.74 14.74
CA GLN A 91 -4.44 10.21 13.80
C GLN A 91 -4.00 10.65 12.41
N THR A 92 -3.35 9.75 11.68
CA THR A 92 -3.01 9.97 10.27
C THR A 92 -4.29 10.34 9.53
N LYS A 93 -4.35 11.57 9.02
CA LYS A 93 -5.54 12.08 8.34
C LYS A 93 -5.68 11.33 7.03
N LEU A 94 -6.72 10.49 6.92
CA LEU A 94 -7.03 9.78 5.67
C LEU A 94 -7.36 10.81 4.60
N LYS A 95 -6.53 10.88 3.57
CA LYS A 95 -6.69 11.82 2.46
C LYS A 95 -7.40 11.19 1.28
N TYR A 96 -7.16 9.91 1.03
CA TYR A 96 -7.67 9.23 -0.15
C TYR A 96 -7.90 7.74 0.11
N LYS A 97 -8.99 7.20 -0.44
CA LYS A 97 -9.35 5.79 -0.35
C LYS A 97 -9.76 5.27 -1.72
N LYS A 98 -9.22 4.13 -2.13
CA LYS A 98 -9.54 3.53 -3.43
C LYS A 98 -9.61 2.01 -3.38
N GLY A 99 -10.67 1.47 -3.97
CA GLY A 99 -10.77 0.06 -4.32
C GLY A 99 -10.15 -0.19 -5.70
N ILE A 100 -9.34 -1.23 -5.80
CA ILE A 100 -8.72 -1.72 -7.03
C ILE A 100 -9.18 -3.17 -7.22
N LEU A 101 -9.73 -3.48 -8.38
CA LEU A 101 -9.94 -4.86 -8.80
C LEU A 101 -8.76 -5.28 -9.68
N PHE A 102 -8.23 -6.46 -9.40
CA PHE A 102 -7.21 -7.05 -10.27
C PHE A 102 -7.93 -7.78 -11.39
N ASN A 103 -7.51 -7.58 -12.64
CA ASN A 103 -8.04 -8.37 -13.76
C ASN A 103 -7.69 -9.84 -13.53
N TYR A 104 -8.64 -10.60 -13.03
CA TYR A 104 -8.50 -12.04 -12.76
C TYR A 104 -8.83 -12.88 -14.01
N TRP A 105 -9.59 -12.29 -14.94
CA TRP A 105 -10.18 -12.97 -16.10
C TRP A 105 -9.49 -12.69 -17.44
N SER A 106 -8.48 -11.82 -17.50
CA SER A 106 -7.89 -11.39 -18.77
C SER A 106 -6.74 -12.29 -19.27
N LYS A 107 -6.78 -13.59 -18.96
CA LYS A 107 -5.86 -14.59 -19.53
C LYS A 107 -6.59 -15.91 -19.74
N ASN A 108 -7.26 -16.02 -20.88
CA ASN A 108 -7.30 -17.24 -21.69
C ASN A 108 -6.72 -16.85 -23.06
#